data_AF-A0A6N9C1Y1-F1
#
_entry.id   AF-A0A6N9C1Y1-F1
#
_cell.length_a   1.000
_cell.length_b   1.000
_cell.length_c   1.000
_cell.angle_alpha   90.00
_cell.angle_beta   90.00
_cell.angle_gamma   90.00
#
_symmetry.space_group_name_H-M   'P 1'
#
loop_
_entity.id
_entity.type
_entity.pdbx_description
1 polymer ?
#
loop_
_entity_poly.entity_id
_entity_poly.type
_entity_poly.pdbx_seq_one_letter_code
_entity_poly.pdbx_strand_id
1 'polypeptide(L)'
;MSEARRQTRIVYEGFMELANGNGGVVEVGDLVAYMRGRNRPMGAWEVRGELSTLQEAGLIAVDEESARWHPVEGQDFDSAYAAG
;
A
#
# COMPACT_ATOMS: atom_id res chain seq x y z
N MET A 1 -18.71 0.48 -2.31
CA MET A 1 -17.40 0.28 -1.68
C MET A 1 -17.50 0.63 -0.20
N SER A 2 -17.12 -0.28 0.70
CA SER A 2 -17.10 -0.03 2.15
C SER A 2 -16.03 1.00 2.53
N GLU A 3 -16.13 1.59 3.72
CA GLU A 3 -15.13 2.54 4.22
C GLU A 3 -13.74 1.91 4.33
N ALA A 4 -13.66 0.67 4.84
CA ALA A 4 -12.42 -0.09 4.89
C ALA A 4 -11.77 -0.23 3.50
N ARG A 5 -12.55 -0.66 2.49
CA ARG A 5 -12.02 -0.81 1.13
C ARG A 5 -11.61 0.53 0.50
N ARG A 6 -12.26 1.64 0.86
CA ARG A 6 -11.84 2.99 0.46
C ARG A 6 -10.50 3.34 1.09
N GLN A 7 -10.30 3.05 2.38
CA GLN A 7 -9.04 3.27 3.08
C GLN A 7 -7.90 2.47 2.44
N THR A 8 -8.11 1.18 2.20
CA THR A 8 -7.12 0.30 1.55
C THR A 8 -6.74 0.82 0.16
N ARG A 9 -7.72 1.29 -0.62
CA ARG A 9 -7.48 1.90 -1.95
C ARG A 9 -6.59 3.14 -1.84
N ILE A 10 -6.87 4.03 -0.89
CA ILE A 10 -6.08 5.26 -0.69
C ILE A 10 -4.62 4.90 -0.34
N VAL A 11 -4.43 3.90 0.53
CA VAL A 11 -3.09 3.40 0.88
C VAL A 11 -2.38 2.82 -0.34
N TYR A 12 -3.07 2.02 -1.16
CA TYR A 12 -2.52 1.46 -2.39
C TYR A 12 -2.11 2.55 -3.39
N GLU A 13 -2.97 3.55 -3.62
CA GLU A 13 -2.65 4.67 -4.52
C GLU A 13 -1.40 5.43 -4.02
N GLY A 14 -1.31 5.68 -2.71
CA GLY A 14 -0.14 6.30 -2.10
C GLY A 14 1.14 5.46 -2.20
N PHE A 15 1.00 4.16 -2.02
CA PHE A 15 2.07 3.20 -2.18
C PHE A 15 2.62 3.22 -3.61
N MET A 16 1.76 3.16 -4.62
CA MET A 16 2.16 3.15 -6.02
C MET A 16 2.83 4.47 -6.42
N GLU A 17 2.35 5.61 -5.95
CA GLU A 17 3.02 6.90 -6.15
C GLU A 17 4.45 6.91 -5.59
N LEU A 18 4.64 6.42 -4.36
CA LEU A 18 5.96 6.33 -3.73
C LEU A 18 6.88 5.34 -4.44
N ALA A 19 6.37 4.15 -4.80
CA ALA A 19 7.13 3.14 -5.51
C ALA A 19 7.64 3.67 -6.85
N ASN A 20 6.79 4.38 -7.61
CA ASN A 20 7.18 4.99 -8.88
C ASN A 20 8.26 6.08 -8.70
N GLY A 21 8.26 6.79 -7.56
CA GLY A 21 9.26 7.82 -7.25
C GLY A 21 10.60 7.26 -6.73
N ASN A 22 10.58 6.10 -6.05
CA ASN A 22 11.71 5.56 -5.29
C ASN A 22 12.33 4.29 -5.91
N GLY A 23 12.07 4.00 -7.19
CA GLY A 23 12.65 2.83 -7.87
C GLY A 23 12.03 1.50 -7.46
N GLY A 24 10.73 1.51 -7.12
CA GLY A 24 9.93 0.31 -6.86
C GLY A 24 9.88 -0.13 -5.40
N VAL A 25 10.45 0.64 -4.48
CA VAL A 25 10.58 0.24 -3.07
C VAL A 25 9.98 1.29 -2.14
N VAL A 26 9.21 0.82 -1.15
CA VAL A 26 8.48 1.66 -0.21
C VAL A 26 8.71 1.18 1.22
N GLU A 27 9.09 2.11 2.09
CA GLU A 27 9.15 1.87 3.53
C GLU A 27 7.87 2.38 4.21
N VAL A 28 7.45 1.71 5.29
CA VAL A 28 6.25 2.09 6.06
C VAL A 28 6.33 3.55 6.53
N GLY A 29 7.52 4.01 6.92
CA GLY A 29 7.74 5.38 7.38
C GLY A 29 7.47 6.43 6.32
N ASP A 30 7.88 6.17 5.07
CA ASP A 30 7.65 7.06 3.94
C ASP A 30 6.16 7.16 3.63
N LEU A 31 5.46 6.03 3.66
CA LEU A 31 4.02 5.99 3.43
C LEU A 31 3.24 6.71 4.54
N VAL A 32 3.64 6.56 5.81
CA VAL A 32 3.07 7.34 6.92
C VAL A 32 3.29 8.84 6.72
N ALA A 33 4.50 9.26 6.35
CA ALA A 33 4.82 10.67 6.09
C ALA A 33 4.00 11.22 4.92
N TYR A 34 3.88 10.45 3.84
CA TYR A 34 3.08 10.76 2.66
C TYR A 34 1.60 10.95 3.00
N MET A 35 1.03 10.03 3.78
CA MET A 35 -0.38 10.09 4.20
C MET A 35 -0.66 11.30 5.10
N ARG A 36 0.26 11.61 6.01
CA ARG A 36 0.21 12.85 6.80
C ARG A 36 0.26 14.10 5.92
N GLY A 37 1.13 14.13 4.91
CA GLY A 37 1.24 15.24 3.95
C GLY A 37 -0.05 15.50 3.16
N ARG A 38 -0.89 14.47 2.97
CA ARG A 38 -2.21 14.55 2.32
C ARG A 38 -3.36 14.83 3.29
N ASN A 39 -3.08 15.26 4.52
CA ASN A 39 -4.08 15.50 5.55
C ASN A 39 -4.93 14.25 5.87
N ARG A 40 -4.33 13.06 5.76
CA ARG A 40 -4.93 11.76 6.10
C ARG A 40 -3.97 10.98 7.02
N PRO A 41 -3.66 11.49 8.22
CA PRO A 41 -2.69 10.86 9.08
C PRO A 41 -3.14 9.45 9.47
N MET A 42 -2.24 8.48 9.31
CA MET A 42 -2.42 7.09 9.73
C MET A 42 -1.28 6.68 10.65
N GLY A 43 -1.56 5.76 11.58
CA GLY A 43 -0.53 5.16 12.42
C GLY A 43 0.34 4.18 11.64
N ALA A 44 1.60 3.98 12.07
CA ALA A 44 2.49 3.00 11.43
C ALA A 44 1.92 1.57 11.45
N TRP A 45 1.23 1.19 12.53
CA TRP A 45 0.54 -0.11 12.64
C TRP A 45 -0.69 -0.20 11.74
N GLU A 46 -1.41 0.90 11.56
CA GLU A 46 -2.58 0.97 10.67
C GLU A 46 -2.12 0.80 9.21
N VAL A 47 -1.08 1.53 8.80
CA VAL A 47 -0.46 1.39 7.48
C VAL A 47 0.05 -0.04 7.27
N ARG A 48 0.73 -0.64 8.26
CA ARG A 48 1.15 -2.05 8.17
C ARG A 48 -0.03 -3.00 7.95
N GLY A 49 -1.15 -2.79 8.65
CA GLY A 49 -2.36 -3.59 8.47
C GLY A 49 -2.89 -3.51 7.03
N GLU A 50 -2.99 -2.31 6.48
CA GLU A 50 -3.42 -2.12 5.10
C GLU A 50 -2.44 -2.73 4.09
N LEU A 51 -1.12 -2.63 4.33
CA LEU A 51 -0.12 -3.28 3.48
C LEU A 51 -0.23 -4.81 3.53
N SER A 52 -0.51 -5.40 4.70
CA SER A 52 -0.80 -6.83 4.81
C SER A 52 -2.05 -7.23 4.03
N THR A 53 -3.13 -6.44 4.10
CA THR A 53 -4.33 -6.69 3.28
C THR A 53 -4.03 -6.61 1.78
N LEU A 54 -3.20 -5.66 1.35
CA LEU A 54 -2.79 -5.54 -0.06
C LEU A 54 -1.90 -6.70 -0.51
N GLN A 55 -1.04 -7.21 0.38
CA GLN A 55 -0.20 -8.38 0.12
C GLN A 55 -1.03 -9.65 0.00
N GLU A 56 -2.02 -9.85 0.88
CA GLU A 56 -2.96 -10.97 0.78
C GLU A 56 -3.76 -10.93 -0.52
N ALA A 57 -4.06 -9.73 -1.02
CA ALA A 57 -4.68 -9.52 -2.34
C ALA A 57 -3.72 -9.69 -3.52
N GLY A 58 -2.42 -9.94 -3.27
CA GLY A 58 -1.40 -10.14 -4.30
C GLY A 58 -0.93 -8.87 -5.01
N LEU A 59 -1.29 -7.68 -4.51
CA LEU A 59 -0.97 -6.40 -5.15
C LEU A 59 0.45 -5.92 -4.87
N ILE A 60 0.96 -6.25 -3.69
CA ILE A 60 2.29 -5.86 -3.21
C ILE A 60 2.95 -7.05 -2.50
N ALA A 61 4.25 -7.00 -2.32
CA ALA A 61 4.99 -7.97 -1.54
C ALA A 61 5.99 -7.28 -0.61
N VAL A 62 6.41 -8.01 0.42
CA VAL A 62 7.43 -7.58 1.38
C VAL A 62 8.64 -8.48 1.22
N ASP A 63 9.81 -7.87 1.12
CA ASP A 63 11.09 -8.53 1.27
C ASP A 63 11.32 -8.77 2.77
N GLU A 64 11.34 -10.03 3.21
CA GLU A 64 11.42 -10.39 4.63
C GLU A 64 12.77 -10.06 5.27
N GLU A 65 13.84 -9.95 4.47
CA GLU A 65 15.19 -9.67 4.96
C GLU A 65 15.37 -8.17 5.26
N SER A 66 14.86 -7.32 4.37
CA SER A 66 14.98 -5.87 4.46
C SER A 66 13.74 -5.18 5.05
N ALA A 67 12.64 -5.91 5.21
CA ALA A 67 11.31 -5.39 5.59
C ALA A 67 10.78 -4.28 4.67
N ARG A 68 11.23 -4.27 3.41
CA ARG A 68 10.82 -3.29 2.39
C ARG A 68 9.72 -3.84 1.52
N TRP A 69 8.79 -2.96 1.14
CA TRP A 69 7.64 -3.33 0.34
C TRP A 69 7.85 -2.92 -1.11
N HIS A 70 7.32 -3.71 -2.04
CA HIS A 70 7.41 -3.44 -3.47
C HIS A 70 6.13 -3.85 -4.20
N PRO A 71 5.77 -3.19 -5.32
CA PRO A 71 4.65 -3.62 -6.16
C PRO A 71 4.88 -5.02 -6.72
N VAL A 72 3.80 -5.76 -6.94
CA VAL A 72 3.81 -6.95 -7.80
C VAL A 72 3.45 -6.51 -9.22
N GLU A 73 4.28 -6.86 -10.20
CA GLU A 73 4.07 -6.44 -11.59
C GLU A 73 2.79 -7.03 -12.19
N GLY A 74 2.09 -6.22 -13.01
CA GLY A 74 0.91 -6.64 -13.75
C GLY A 74 -0.36 -6.81 -12.92
N GLN A 75 -0.35 -6.42 -11.64
CA GLN A 75 -1.52 -6.45 -10.76
C GLN A 75 -2.11 -5.03 -10.61
N ASP A 76 -3.45 -4.94 -10.61
CA ASP A 76 -4.17 -3.69 -10.34
C ASP A 76 -5.28 -3.91 -9.31
N PHE A 77 -5.56 -2.85 -8.54
CA PHE A 77 -6.50 -2.90 -7.43
C PHE A 77 -7.93 -3.25 -7.87
N ASP A 78 -8.38 -2.74 -9.00
CA ASP A 78 -9.76 -2.95 -9.43
C ASP A 78 -9.95 -4.40 -9.88
N SER A 79 -8.98 -5.01 -10.57
CA SER A 79 -8.98 -6.44 -10.92
C SER A 79 -8.91 -7.35 -9.69
N ALA A 80 -8.00 -7.07 -8.75
CA ALA A 80 -7.83 -7.88 -7.55
C ALA A 80 -9.10 -7.93 -6.67
N TYR A 81 -9.88 -6.84 -6.67
CA TYR A 81 -11.11 -6.75 -5.88
C TYR A 81 -12.41 -6.79 -6.71
N ALA A 82 -12.35 -7.07 -8.02
CA ALA A 82 -13.52 -7.35 -8.86
C ALA A 82 -13.94 -8.83 -8.81
N ALA A 83 -13.01 -9.72 -8.44
CA ALA A 83 -13.22 -11.16 -8.36
C ALA A 83 -13.79 -11.66 -7.01
N GLY A 84 -14.17 -10.75 -6.10
CA GLY A 84 -14.64 -11.05 -4.74
C GLY A 84 -16.02 -10.50 -4.43
#